data_AF-A0A8A4TFR1-F1
#
_entry.id   AF-A0A8A4TFR1-F1
#
_cell.length_a   1.000
_cell.length_b   1.000
_cell.length_c   1.000
_cell.angle_alpha   90.00
_cell.angle_beta   90.00
_cell.angle_gamma   90.00
#
_symmetry.space_group_name_H-M   'P 1'
#
loop_
_entity.id
_entity.type
_entity.pdbx_description
1 polymer ?
#
loop_
_entity_poly.entity_id
_entity_poly.type
_entity_poly.pdbx_seq_one_letter_code
_entity_poly.pdbx_strand_id
1 'polypeptide(L)'
;MTRPLAEHAAEPSSPRTPISIRMRRLTWRRLVAFGVVHGLIGLHLWLWYARGWHHIGAIDMQELFRNFIERNVLTAGGLFFLTFLGLTLVWGRWFCGWICHIGLSYDLLESLYHKLGIRMRGFPLRFGPLAAGFVLIWYFAWEAIANRWTRTLPPVSIDLTLTEPWELLPGWLQGSLTLLMVLAIMPLFLGRRVFCRTLCPWGVLFGLGQRAARYKVRRTGDCTACGNCSTACPMDLDVSRMVNTRFHVAAIGCTGCMSCVAACPTDALSMSSPAKENREPQKRALPDGLEPVPLAVELGFWAMTAAVGLIYSELYGIGIFLAFCMGMCLGWLTIVWVPQLLSKRFRSGWAAAGLIVLLWAAVVKDGLGHYHYRAGLQAWEAREAQSCQHHLERADRFLWVSPNMLFYRLYAVYKATGQEEKGQALYQRYEVRRQRQGKERAGSSSQSGANP
;
A
#
# COMPACT_ATOMS: atom_id res chain seq x y z
N MET A 1 49.17 -16.73 34.52
CA MET A 1 49.68 -16.91 33.14
C MET A 1 48.50 -16.86 32.18
N THR A 2 48.16 -15.66 31.73
CA THR A 2 47.09 -15.39 30.76
C THR A 2 47.63 -15.63 29.36
N ARG A 3 47.14 -16.66 28.67
CA ARG A 3 47.40 -16.87 27.24
C ARG A 3 46.83 -15.67 26.46
N PRO A 4 47.61 -14.98 25.62
CA PRO A 4 47.04 -14.03 24.68
C PRO A 4 46.19 -14.81 23.68
N LEU A 5 44.96 -14.33 23.43
CA LEU A 5 44.15 -14.80 22.32
C LEU A 5 44.91 -14.50 21.03
N ALA A 6 45.30 -15.55 20.31
CA ALA A 6 45.86 -15.42 18.98
C ALA A 6 44.83 -14.71 18.08
N GLU A 7 45.16 -13.47 17.68
CA GLU A 7 44.56 -12.84 16.51
C GLU A 7 44.89 -13.71 15.30
N HIS A 8 43.97 -14.60 14.94
CA HIS A 8 43.94 -15.14 13.60
C HIS A 8 43.55 -13.99 12.66
N ALA A 9 44.57 -13.26 12.20
CA ALA A 9 44.48 -12.41 11.03
C ALA A 9 43.95 -13.28 9.88
N ALA A 10 42.68 -13.06 9.53
CA ALA A 10 42.09 -13.68 8.35
C ALA A 10 42.94 -13.26 7.15
N GLU A 11 43.46 -14.25 6.41
CA GLU A 11 44.18 -14.01 5.16
C GLU A 11 43.37 -13.05 4.27
N PRO A 12 44.03 -12.09 3.60
CA PRO A 12 43.36 -11.19 2.69
C PRO A 12 42.88 -11.98 1.48
N SER A 13 41.63 -12.45 1.56
CA SER A 13 40.85 -12.90 0.41
C SER A 13 41.06 -11.92 -0.75
N SER A 14 41.35 -12.45 -1.95
CA SER A 14 41.47 -11.78 -3.25
C SER A 14 40.84 -10.38 -3.33
N PRO A 15 41.44 -9.39 -4.03
CA PRO A 15 40.93 -8.02 -4.09
C PRO A 15 39.45 -8.01 -4.49
N ARG A 16 38.59 -7.79 -3.49
CA ARG A 16 37.14 -7.84 -3.66
C ARG A 16 36.69 -6.55 -4.32
N THR A 17 35.75 -6.65 -5.25
CA THR A 17 35.12 -5.46 -5.81
C THR A 17 34.51 -4.58 -4.70
N PRO A 18 34.82 -3.27 -4.67
CA PRO A 18 34.28 -2.33 -3.71
C PRO A 18 32.75 -2.40 -3.60
N ILE A 19 32.22 -2.22 -2.38
CA ILE A 19 30.77 -2.27 -2.11
C ILE A 19 30.03 -1.25 -2.99
N SER A 20 30.57 -0.04 -3.17
CA SER A 20 29.98 1.00 -4.01
C SER A 20 29.79 0.54 -5.46
N ILE A 21 30.77 -0.18 -6.02
CA ILE A 21 30.71 -0.73 -7.38
C ILE A 21 29.66 -1.84 -7.47
N ARG A 22 29.63 -2.76 -6.50
CA ARG A 22 28.63 -3.84 -6.45
C ARG A 22 27.20 -3.30 -6.32
N MET A 23 27.00 -2.32 -5.45
CA MET A 23 25.72 -1.62 -5.30
C MET A 23 25.32 -0.91 -6.58
N ARG A 24 26.23 -0.16 -7.23
CA ARG A 24 25.94 0.50 -8.52
C ARG A 24 25.56 -0.49 -9.62
N ARG A 25 26.25 -1.63 -9.73
CA ARG A 25 25.90 -2.70 -10.67
C ARG A 25 24.53 -3.31 -10.38
N LEU A 26 24.20 -3.53 -9.11
CA LEU A 26 22.89 -4.02 -8.70
C LEU A 26 21.79 -3.03 -9.09
N THR A 27 21.95 -1.74 -8.74
CA THR A 27 21.01 -0.68 -9.13
C THR A 27 20.81 -0.62 -10.63
N TRP A 28 21.90 -0.67 -11.42
CA TRP A 28 21.82 -0.68 -12.88
C TRP A 28 21.01 -1.87 -13.42
N ARG A 29 21.29 -3.09 -12.94
CA ARG A 29 20.54 -4.29 -13.34
C ARG A 29 19.05 -4.16 -13.05
N ARG A 30 18.69 -3.53 -11.94
CA ARG A 30 17.29 -3.30 -11.54
C ARG A 30 16.63 -2.21 -12.39
N LEU A 31 17.36 -1.17 -12.77
CA LEU A 31 16.87 -0.16 -13.72
C LEU A 31 16.64 -0.74 -15.12
N VAL A 32 17.53 -1.63 -15.59
CA VAL A 32 17.32 -2.35 -16.86
C VAL A 32 16.06 -3.21 -16.77
N ALA A 33 15.89 -3.97 -15.68
CA ALA A 33 14.67 -4.76 -15.47
C ALA A 33 13.41 -3.89 -15.45
N PHE A 34 13.46 -2.71 -14.82
CA PHE A 34 12.36 -1.74 -14.82
C PHE A 34 12.00 -1.26 -16.22
N GLY A 35 13.01 -0.89 -17.03
CA GLY A 35 12.82 -0.47 -18.41
C GLY A 35 12.23 -1.59 -19.28
N VAL A 36 12.70 -2.82 -19.13
CA VAL A 36 12.16 -3.98 -19.85
C VAL A 36 10.69 -4.22 -19.49
N VAL A 37 10.35 -4.22 -18.20
CA VAL A 37 8.96 -4.44 -17.75
C VAL A 37 8.02 -3.36 -18.29
N HIS A 38 8.40 -2.08 -18.22
CA HIS A 38 7.57 -1.00 -18.76
C HIS A 38 7.51 -1.02 -20.29
N GLY A 39 8.59 -1.44 -20.95
CA GLY A 39 8.59 -1.69 -22.40
C GLY A 39 7.61 -2.78 -22.80
N LEU A 40 7.53 -3.89 -22.05
CA LEU A 40 6.55 -4.96 -22.28
C LEU A 40 5.12 -4.51 -22.01
N ILE A 41 4.88 -3.73 -20.94
CA ILE A 41 3.57 -3.14 -20.67
C ILE A 41 3.16 -2.21 -21.81
N GLY A 42 4.06 -1.30 -22.22
CA GLY A 42 3.81 -0.38 -23.34
C GLY A 42 3.56 -1.10 -24.66
N LEU A 43 4.31 -2.16 -24.94
CA LEU A 43 4.11 -3.01 -26.12
C LEU A 43 2.73 -3.68 -26.10
N HIS A 44 2.34 -4.29 -24.97
CA HIS A 44 1.03 -4.92 -24.82
C HIS A 44 -0.11 -3.91 -25.05
N LEU A 45 -0.02 -2.72 -24.46
CA LEU A 45 -1.00 -1.65 -24.64
C LEU A 45 -1.06 -1.16 -26.08
N TRP A 46 0.09 -0.96 -26.71
CA TRP A 46 0.16 -0.55 -28.10
C TRP A 46 -0.42 -1.61 -29.04
N LEU A 47 -0.14 -2.88 -28.81
CA LEU A 47 -0.73 -3.98 -29.58
C LEU A 47 -2.26 -4.02 -29.42
N TRP A 48 -2.75 -3.81 -28.20
CA TRP A 48 -4.18 -3.85 -27.92
C TRP A 48 -4.94 -2.66 -28.52
N TYR A 49 -4.49 -1.43 -28.26
CA TYR A 49 -5.17 -0.19 -28.69
C TYR A 49 -4.86 0.22 -30.13
N ALA A 50 -3.60 0.10 -30.57
CA ALA A 50 -3.18 0.60 -31.88
C ALA A 50 -3.26 -0.47 -32.97
N ARG A 51 -3.13 -1.75 -32.61
CA ARG A 51 -3.17 -2.87 -33.57
C ARG A 51 -4.44 -3.73 -33.47
N GLY A 52 -5.32 -3.46 -32.51
CA GLY A 52 -6.55 -4.25 -32.30
C GLY A 52 -6.27 -5.71 -31.94
N TRP A 53 -5.08 -6.01 -31.37
CA TRP A 53 -4.66 -7.37 -31.09
C TRP A 53 -5.20 -7.83 -29.73
N HIS A 54 -6.47 -8.24 -29.69
CA HIS A 54 -7.23 -8.56 -28.48
C HIS A 54 -7.06 -10.01 -27.98
N HIS A 55 -6.01 -10.71 -28.40
CA HIS A 55 -5.78 -12.12 -27.98
C HIS A 55 -5.33 -12.26 -26.52
N ILE A 56 -4.88 -11.17 -25.90
CA ILE A 56 -4.45 -11.11 -24.51
C ILE A 56 -5.21 -9.95 -23.87
N GLY A 57 -6.06 -10.26 -22.90
CA GLY A 57 -6.78 -9.30 -22.07
C GLY A 57 -5.90 -8.76 -20.94
N ALA A 58 -6.53 -8.29 -19.87
CA ALA A 58 -5.84 -7.66 -18.75
C ALA A 58 -4.85 -8.60 -18.02
N ILE A 59 -3.62 -8.12 -17.81
CA ILE A 59 -2.59 -8.79 -17.01
C ILE A 59 -2.51 -8.14 -15.62
N ASP A 60 -3.53 -8.38 -14.80
CA ASP A 60 -3.58 -7.98 -13.39
C ASP A 60 -3.64 -9.21 -12.47
N MET A 61 -3.05 -9.12 -11.28
CA MET A 61 -3.15 -10.14 -10.23
C MET A 61 -4.57 -10.27 -9.66
N GLN A 62 -5.38 -9.20 -9.73
CA GLN A 62 -6.76 -9.19 -9.25
C GLN A 62 -7.69 -10.12 -10.03
N GLU A 63 -7.36 -10.37 -11.29
CA GLU A 63 -8.09 -11.25 -12.20
C GLU A 63 -8.31 -12.67 -11.66
N LEU A 64 -7.33 -13.20 -10.90
CA LEU A 64 -7.49 -14.52 -10.28
C LEU A 64 -8.66 -14.53 -9.28
N PHE A 65 -8.85 -13.47 -8.50
CA PHE A 65 -9.88 -13.44 -7.46
C PHE A 65 -11.25 -13.18 -8.10
N ARG A 66 -11.33 -12.19 -8.98
CA ARG A 66 -12.61 -11.75 -9.56
C ARG A 66 -13.16 -12.67 -10.65
N ASN A 67 -12.31 -13.29 -11.46
CA ASN A 67 -12.78 -14.09 -12.60
C ASN A 67 -12.63 -15.60 -12.33
N PHE A 68 -11.53 -16.02 -11.71
CA PHE A 68 -11.35 -17.44 -11.44
C PHE A 68 -12.09 -17.89 -10.18
N ILE A 69 -11.90 -17.26 -9.02
CA ILE A 69 -12.56 -17.70 -7.78
C ILE A 69 -14.07 -17.48 -7.83
N GLU A 70 -14.54 -16.35 -8.38
CA GLU A 70 -15.98 -16.04 -8.45
C GLU A 70 -16.71 -16.68 -9.62
N ARG A 71 -16.06 -16.89 -10.78
CA ARG A 71 -16.76 -17.25 -12.03
C ARG A 71 -16.22 -18.51 -12.70
N ASN A 72 -15.19 -19.16 -12.15
CA ASN A 72 -14.50 -20.31 -12.74
C ASN A 72 -13.91 -20.03 -14.14
N VAL A 73 -13.54 -18.78 -14.45
CA VAL A 73 -12.88 -18.42 -15.72
C VAL A 73 -11.41 -18.09 -15.46
N LEU A 74 -10.51 -18.83 -16.10
CA LEU A 74 -9.08 -18.57 -16.05
C LEU A 74 -8.68 -17.60 -17.16
N THR A 75 -8.32 -16.37 -16.77
CA THR A 75 -7.90 -15.29 -17.68
C THR A 75 -6.39 -15.19 -17.84
N ALA A 76 -5.93 -14.33 -18.74
CA ALA A 76 -4.50 -14.04 -18.92
C ALA A 76 -3.84 -13.56 -17.62
N GLY A 77 -4.49 -12.65 -16.88
CA GLY A 77 -4.04 -12.19 -15.55
C GLY A 77 -4.02 -13.30 -14.50
N GLY A 78 -5.03 -14.17 -14.49
CA GLY A 78 -5.07 -15.35 -13.61
C GLY A 78 -3.91 -16.32 -13.87
N LEU A 79 -3.64 -16.65 -15.14
CA LEU A 79 -2.53 -17.51 -15.53
C LEU A 79 -1.17 -16.88 -15.20
N PHE A 80 -1.02 -15.58 -15.47
CA PHE A 80 0.16 -14.80 -15.09
C PHE A 80 0.40 -14.92 -13.58
N PHE A 81 -0.63 -14.67 -12.77
CA PHE A 81 -0.52 -14.72 -11.32
C PHE A 81 -0.15 -16.11 -10.80
N LEU A 82 -0.82 -17.18 -11.26
CA LEU A 82 -0.51 -18.56 -10.87
C LEU A 82 0.91 -18.96 -11.27
N THR A 83 1.37 -18.53 -12.45
CA THR A 83 2.75 -18.76 -12.90
C THR A 83 3.74 -18.15 -11.91
N PHE A 84 3.57 -16.87 -11.55
CA PHE A 84 4.48 -16.22 -10.59
C PHE A 84 4.36 -16.76 -9.17
N LEU A 85 3.17 -17.23 -8.76
CA LEU A 85 2.99 -17.91 -7.49
C LEU A 85 3.79 -19.22 -7.45
N GLY A 86 3.76 -20.01 -8.54
CA GLY A 86 4.59 -21.21 -8.71
C GLY A 86 6.08 -20.91 -8.70
N LEU A 87 6.54 -19.91 -9.47
CA LEU A 87 7.95 -19.48 -9.47
C LEU A 87 8.40 -19.00 -8.09
N THR A 88 7.50 -18.43 -7.29
CA THR A 88 7.78 -18.00 -5.92
C THR A 88 8.13 -19.17 -5.00
N LEU A 89 7.61 -20.38 -5.24
CA LEU A 89 8.00 -21.57 -4.48
C LEU A 89 9.45 -22.01 -4.79
N VAL A 90 9.99 -21.61 -5.94
CA VAL A 90 11.37 -21.95 -6.32
C VAL A 90 12.33 -20.85 -5.86
N TRP A 91 12.11 -19.60 -6.30
CA TRP A 91 13.02 -18.47 -6.09
C TRP A 91 12.60 -17.51 -4.97
N GLY A 92 11.52 -17.81 -4.27
CA GLY A 92 10.96 -16.90 -3.28
C GLY A 92 10.30 -15.69 -3.94
N ARG A 93 10.16 -14.60 -3.19
CA ARG A 93 9.53 -13.34 -3.63
C ARG A 93 10.35 -12.53 -4.65
N TRP A 94 11.15 -13.20 -5.47
CA TRP A 94 12.03 -12.59 -6.47
C TRP A 94 11.28 -11.63 -7.41
N PHE A 95 10.02 -11.96 -7.78
CA PHE A 95 9.14 -11.06 -8.52
C PHE A 95 9.05 -9.66 -7.88
N CYS A 96 8.86 -9.56 -6.56
CA CYS A 96 8.77 -8.28 -5.85
C CYS A 96 10.07 -7.47 -5.87
N GLY A 97 11.21 -8.11 -6.05
CA GLY A 97 12.53 -7.48 -6.11
C GLY A 97 12.97 -7.06 -7.51
N TRP A 98 12.49 -7.75 -8.55
CA TRP A 98 13.06 -7.66 -9.90
C TRP A 98 12.08 -7.36 -11.02
N ILE A 99 10.78 -7.66 -10.85
CA ILE A 99 9.77 -7.49 -11.91
C ILE A 99 8.68 -6.50 -11.48
N CYS A 100 8.28 -6.54 -10.20
CA CYS A 100 7.23 -5.68 -9.67
C CYS A 100 7.56 -4.20 -9.89
N HIS A 101 6.75 -3.52 -10.70
CA HIS A 101 6.94 -2.12 -11.04
C HIS A 101 6.90 -1.22 -9.80
N ILE A 102 6.02 -1.47 -8.82
CA ILE A 102 5.99 -0.73 -7.54
C ILE A 102 7.31 -0.90 -6.78
N GLY A 103 7.83 -2.13 -6.71
CA GLY A 103 9.08 -2.44 -6.03
C GLY A 103 10.29 -1.71 -6.65
N LEU A 104 10.32 -1.62 -7.97
CA LEU A 104 11.38 -0.95 -8.72
C LEU A 104 11.25 0.58 -8.66
N SER A 105 10.02 1.11 -8.69
CA SER A 105 9.76 2.54 -8.48
C SER A 105 10.27 3.02 -7.13
N TYR A 106 10.15 2.21 -6.07
CA TYR A 106 10.74 2.51 -4.78
C TYR A 106 12.27 2.63 -4.83
N ASP A 107 12.97 1.80 -5.60
CA ASP A 107 14.43 1.88 -5.68
C ASP A 107 14.89 3.13 -6.43
N LEU A 108 14.17 3.50 -7.49
CA LEU A 108 14.41 4.75 -8.21
C LEU A 108 14.21 5.95 -7.28
N LEU A 109 13.13 5.92 -6.50
CA LEU A 109 12.81 6.99 -5.57
C LEU A 109 13.79 7.05 -4.39
N GLU A 110 14.24 5.91 -3.86
CA GLU A 110 15.31 5.86 -2.84
C GLU A 110 16.61 6.48 -3.39
N SER A 111 16.97 6.18 -4.64
CA SER A 111 18.11 6.83 -5.29
C SER A 111 17.91 8.34 -5.45
N LEU A 112 16.68 8.81 -5.70
CA LEU A 112 16.38 10.23 -5.79
C LEU A 112 16.48 10.91 -4.41
N TYR A 113 15.87 10.33 -3.37
CA TYR A 113 15.94 10.85 -2.01
C TYR A 113 17.38 10.90 -1.47
N HIS A 114 18.19 9.89 -1.78
CA HIS A 114 19.61 9.90 -1.41
C HIS A 114 20.37 11.06 -2.08
N LYS A 115 20.08 11.38 -3.35
CA LYS A 115 20.68 12.54 -4.04
C LYS A 115 20.21 13.87 -3.43
N LEU A 116 18.96 13.94 -2.98
CA LEU A 116 18.37 15.11 -2.32
C LEU A 116 18.76 15.25 -0.84
N GLY A 117 19.55 14.32 -0.28
CA GLY A 117 19.93 14.32 1.13
C GLY A 117 18.79 14.00 2.11
N ILE A 118 17.66 13.50 1.61
CA ILE A 118 16.48 13.16 2.42
C ILE A 118 16.69 11.79 3.08
N ARG A 119 16.73 11.78 4.41
CA ARG A 119 16.83 10.54 5.20
C ARG A 119 15.45 10.02 5.55
N MET A 120 15.09 8.86 4.99
CA MET A 120 13.89 8.13 5.38
C MET A 120 14.13 7.41 6.71
N ARG A 121 13.35 7.75 7.74
CA ARG A 121 13.39 7.05 9.03
C ARG A 121 12.41 5.88 8.99
N GLY A 122 12.91 4.68 9.25
CA GLY A 122 12.08 3.47 9.32
C GLY A 122 11.15 3.50 10.53
N PHE A 123 9.90 3.11 10.32
CA PHE A 123 8.95 2.83 11.40
C PHE A 123 8.72 1.31 11.49
N PRO A 124 9.42 0.59 12.40
CA PRO A 124 9.41 -0.86 12.43
C PRO A 124 8.09 -1.39 13.03
N LEU A 125 7.16 -1.76 12.13
CA LEU A 125 5.85 -2.32 12.45
C LEU A 125 5.90 -3.86 12.39
N ARG A 126 5.72 -4.54 13.53
CA ARG A 126 5.74 -6.01 13.62
C ARG A 126 4.49 -6.65 13.02
N PHE A 127 3.34 -5.99 13.08
CA PHE A 127 2.05 -6.49 12.59
C PHE A 127 1.73 -6.07 11.15
N GLY A 128 2.67 -5.45 10.43
CA GLY A 128 2.51 -5.09 9.01
C GLY A 128 2.01 -6.23 8.12
N PRO A 129 2.61 -7.44 8.17
CA PRO A 129 2.11 -8.57 7.38
C PRO A 129 0.69 -9.01 7.74
N LEU A 130 0.25 -8.85 8.99
CA LEU A 130 -1.12 -9.16 9.38
C LEU A 130 -2.11 -8.14 8.80
N ALA A 131 -1.77 -6.86 8.81
CA ALA A 131 -2.60 -5.83 8.19
C ALA A 131 -2.76 -6.04 6.68
N ALA A 132 -1.67 -6.37 5.97
CA ALA A 132 -1.76 -6.73 4.56
C ALA A 132 -2.58 -8.02 4.32
N GLY A 133 -2.51 -8.98 5.23
CA GLY A 133 -3.34 -10.20 5.20
C GLY A 133 -4.82 -9.90 5.41
N PHE A 134 -5.13 -8.97 6.32
CA PHE A 134 -6.49 -8.46 6.52
C PHE A 134 -7.03 -7.81 5.24
N VAL A 135 -6.25 -6.95 4.59
CA VAL A 135 -6.65 -6.33 3.30
C VAL A 135 -6.89 -7.41 2.22
N LEU A 136 -6.01 -8.41 2.12
CA LEU A 136 -6.19 -9.53 1.19
C LEU A 136 -7.50 -10.27 1.43
N ILE A 137 -7.82 -10.60 2.70
CA ILE A 137 -9.01 -11.37 3.04
C ILE A 137 -10.27 -10.52 2.89
N TRP A 138 -10.31 -9.34 3.51
CA TRP A 138 -11.49 -8.48 3.57
C TRP A 138 -11.93 -8.01 2.18
N TYR A 139 -10.99 -7.61 1.34
CA TYR A 139 -11.31 -6.98 0.06
C TYR A 139 -11.30 -7.94 -1.13
N PHE A 140 -10.32 -8.85 -1.21
CA PHE A 140 -10.20 -9.72 -2.38
C PHE A 140 -10.83 -11.10 -2.17
N ALA A 141 -10.57 -11.75 -1.03
CA ALA A 141 -10.98 -13.12 -0.83
C ALA A 141 -12.45 -13.25 -0.38
N TRP A 142 -12.92 -12.35 0.50
CA TRP A 142 -14.24 -12.49 1.12
C TRP A 142 -15.37 -12.38 0.10
N GLU A 143 -15.38 -11.34 -0.73
CA GLU A 143 -16.38 -11.18 -1.79
C GLU A 143 -16.35 -12.37 -2.74
N ALA A 144 -15.14 -12.80 -3.12
CA ALA A 144 -14.97 -13.91 -4.05
C ALA A 144 -15.51 -15.24 -3.49
N ILE A 145 -15.24 -15.52 -2.22
CA ILE A 145 -15.70 -16.73 -1.51
C ILE A 145 -17.21 -16.67 -1.27
N ALA A 146 -17.75 -15.52 -0.84
CA ALA A 146 -19.18 -15.35 -0.57
C ALA A 146 -20.02 -15.52 -1.84
N ASN A 147 -19.57 -14.93 -2.96
CA ASN A 147 -20.22 -15.09 -4.25
C ASN A 147 -20.16 -16.54 -4.75
N ARG A 148 -19.04 -17.24 -4.52
CA ARG A 148 -18.90 -18.66 -4.85
C ARG A 148 -19.82 -19.57 -4.04
N TRP A 149 -20.02 -19.27 -2.76
CA TRP A 149 -20.86 -20.11 -1.89
C TRP A 149 -22.35 -20.00 -2.24
N THR A 150 -22.77 -18.84 -2.74
CA THR A 150 -24.19 -18.53 -3.02
C THR A 150 -24.63 -18.91 -4.44
N ARG A 151 -23.68 -19.19 -5.36
CA ARG A 151 -23.96 -19.43 -6.78
C ARG A 151 -23.52 -20.82 -7.21
N THR A 152 -24.31 -21.48 -8.05
CA THR A 152 -23.88 -22.66 -8.79
C THR A 152 -22.95 -22.21 -9.92
N LEU A 153 -21.67 -22.58 -9.83
CA LEU A 153 -20.68 -22.15 -10.81
C LEU A 153 -20.62 -23.10 -12.02
N PRO A 154 -20.44 -22.55 -13.23
CA PRO A 154 -20.19 -23.37 -14.41
C PRO A 154 -18.85 -24.11 -14.31
N PRO A 155 -18.60 -25.12 -15.17
CA PRO A 155 -17.30 -25.77 -15.29
C PRO A 155 -16.18 -24.76 -15.55
N VAL A 156 -14.95 -25.11 -15.14
CA VAL A 156 -13.77 -24.26 -15.37
C VAL A 156 -13.57 -24.05 -16.87
N SER A 157 -13.49 -22.79 -17.28
CA SER A 157 -13.20 -22.37 -18.66
C SER A 157 -11.96 -21.48 -18.72
N ILE A 158 -11.32 -21.40 -19.87
CA ILE A 158 -10.15 -20.56 -20.09
C ILE A 158 -10.50 -19.52 -21.15
N ASP A 159 -10.38 -18.25 -20.80
CA ASP A 159 -10.59 -17.13 -21.72
C ASP A 159 -9.51 -16.09 -21.51
N LEU A 160 -8.51 -16.10 -22.40
CA LEU A 160 -7.38 -15.20 -22.33
C LEU A 160 -7.68 -13.80 -22.86
N THR A 161 -8.82 -13.62 -23.53
CA THR A 161 -9.24 -12.34 -24.12
C THR A 161 -10.12 -11.52 -23.18
N LEU A 162 -10.58 -12.15 -22.09
CA LEU A 162 -11.45 -11.53 -21.10
C LEU A 162 -10.77 -10.32 -20.43
N THR A 163 -11.58 -9.26 -20.24
CA THR A 163 -11.24 -7.99 -19.58
C THR A 163 -10.33 -7.08 -20.43
N GLU A 164 -10.76 -5.84 -20.64
CA GLU A 164 -9.91 -4.81 -21.22
C GLU A 164 -8.75 -4.43 -20.26
N PRO A 165 -7.53 -4.08 -20.73
CA PRO A 165 -6.33 -3.87 -19.91
C PRO A 165 -6.40 -2.81 -18.79
N TRP A 166 -7.54 -2.14 -18.59
CA TRP A 166 -7.74 -1.08 -17.58
C TRP A 166 -9.07 -1.15 -16.84
N GLU A 167 -9.94 -2.12 -17.14
CA GLU A 167 -11.28 -2.18 -16.55
C GLU A 167 -11.25 -2.28 -15.01
N LEU A 168 -10.24 -2.97 -14.48
CA LEU A 168 -10.06 -3.18 -13.04
C LEU A 168 -9.22 -2.09 -12.35
N LEU A 169 -8.62 -1.17 -13.12
CA LEU A 169 -7.79 -0.14 -12.55
C LEU A 169 -8.66 1.02 -12.04
N PRO A 170 -8.32 1.60 -10.87
CA PRO A 170 -9.02 2.76 -10.37
C PRO A 170 -8.88 3.92 -11.36
N GLY A 171 -9.91 4.76 -11.47
CA GLY A 171 -9.90 5.93 -12.35
C GLY A 171 -8.65 6.79 -12.16
N TRP A 172 -8.21 7.49 -13.22
CA TRP A 172 -6.90 8.16 -13.30
C TRP A 172 -6.55 9.04 -12.08
N LEU A 173 -7.52 9.77 -11.52
CA LEU A 173 -7.32 10.63 -10.36
C LEU A 173 -7.04 9.79 -9.11
N GLN A 174 -7.84 8.75 -8.87
CA GLN A 174 -7.64 7.85 -7.74
C GLN A 174 -6.34 7.05 -7.89
N GLY A 175 -6.03 6.57 -9.09
CA GLY A 175 -4.78 5.86 -9.38
C GLY A 175 -3.55 6.72 -9.13
N SER A 176 -3.54 7.96 -9.63
CA SER A 176 -2.42 8.90 -9.45
C SER A 176 -2.25 9.32 -7.99
N LEU A 177 -3.34 9.61 -7.26
CA LEU A 177 -3.29 9.88 -5.83
C LEU A 177 -2.79 8.68 -5.03
N THR A 178 -3.21 7.46 -5.39
CA THR A 178 -2.73 6.23 -4.75
C THR A 178 -1.23 6.07 -4.97
N LEU A 179 -0.73 6.26 -6.19
CA LEU A 179 0.70 6.18 -6.50
C LEU A 179 1.50 7.27 -5.80
N LEU A 180 1.01 8.51 -5.76
CA LEU A 180 1.63 9.60 -5.01
C LEU A 180 1.75 9.25 -3.53
N MET A 181 0.68 8.71 -2.96
CA MET A 181 0.65 8.33 -1.55
C MET A 181 1.62 7.20 -1.24
N VAL A 182 1.55 6.11 -2.02
CA VAL A 182 2.37 4.90 -1.85
C VAL A 182 3.84 5.19 -2.10
N LEU A 183 4.16 5.87 -3.21
CA LEU A 183 5.54 6.08 -3.63
C LEU A 183 6.16 7.28 -2.90
N ALA A 184 5.54 8.46 -2.89
CA ALA A 184 6.21 9.66 -2.37
C ALA A 184 5.93 9.91 -0.88
N ILE A 185 4.67 9.91 -0.46
CA ILE A 185 4.30 10.39 0.88
C ILE A 185 4.69 9.35 1.95
N MET A 186 4.24 8.11 1.80
CA MET A 186 4.43 7.07 2.80
C MET A 186 5.90 6.79 3.18
N PRO A 187 6.87 6.71 2.25
CA PRO A 187 8.25 6.43 2.61
C PRO A 187 8.96 7.54 3.38
N LEU A 188 8.53 8.79 3.21
CA LEU A 188 9.08 9.92 3.95
C LEU A 188 8.80 9.79 5.45
N PHE A 189 7.64 9.27 5.81
CA PHE A 189 7.19 9.19 7.20
C PHE A 189 7.42 7.82 7.84
N LEU A 190 7.16 6.72 7.12
CA LEU A 190 7.20 5.36 7.65
C LEU A 190 8.39 4.52 7.14
N GLY A 191 9.18 5.09 6.24
CA GLY A 191 10.40 4.48 5.72
C GLY A 191 10.22 3.62 4.48
N ARG A 192 11.34 3.01 4.06
CA ARG A 192 11.49 2.35 2.76
C ARG A 192 10.47 1.24 2.54
N ARG A 193 9.89 1.17 1.34
CA ARG A 193 8.96 0.10 0.92
C ARG A 193 7.86 -0.20 1.96
N VAL A 194 7.39 0.80 2.71
CA VAL A 194 6.38 0.59 3.76
C VAL A 194 5.14 -0.11 3.21
N PHE A 195 4.60 0.33 2.08
CA PHE A 195 3.45 -0.33 1.45
C PHE A 195 3.67 -1.83 1.22
N CYS A 196 4.83 -2.22 0.70
CA CYS A 196 5.17 -3.63 0.45
C CYS A 196 5.34 -4.45 1.75
N ARG A 197 5.64 -3.79 2.87
CA ARG A 197 5.80 -4.41 4.20
C ARG A 197 4.47 -4.52 4.95
N THR A 198 3.52 -3.61 4.70
CA THR A 198 2.39 -3.37 5.60
C THR A 198 1.00 -3.43 4.97
N LEU A 199 0.85 -3.13 3.68
CA LEU A 199 -0.47 -3.04 3.03
C LEU A 199 -0.61 -3.86 1.75
N CYS A 200 0.50 -4.26 1.11
CA CYS A 200 0.45 -4.99 -0.15
C CYS A 200 -0.12 -6.41 0.04
N PRO A 201 -1.32 -6.72 -0.50
CA PRO A 201 -2.00 -8.00 -0.28
C PRO A 201 -1.22 -9.14 -0.96
N TRP A 202 -0.71 -8.86 -2.16
CA TRP A 202 0.18 -9.74 -2.91
C TRP A 202 1.48 -10.03 -2.15
N GLY A 203 1.94 -9.08 -1.34
CA GLY A 203 3.13 -9.22 -0.54
C GLY A 203 3.01 -10.33 0.50
N VAL A 204 1.85 -10.46 1.14
CA VAL A 204 1.61 -11.54 2.12
C VAL A 204 1.48 -12.88 1.41
N LEU A 205 0.72 -12.92 0.31
CA LEU A 205 0.48 -14.14 -0.45
C LEU A 205 1.79 -14.72 -1.00
N PHE A 206 2.62 -13.92 -1.69
CA PHE A 206 3.95 -14.38 -2.10
C PHE A 206 4.89 -14.57 -0.90
N GLY A 207 4.64 -13.92 0.24
CA GLY A 207 5.38 -14.10 1.50
C GLY A 207 5.29 -15.49 2.08
N LEU A 208 4.12 -16.12 1.95
CA LEU A 208 3.94 -17.51 2.30
C LEU A 208 4.81 -18.40 1.41
N GLY A 209 4.83 -18.11 0.10
CA GLY A 209 5.73 -18.76 -0.86
C GLY A 209 7.22 -18.57 -0.53
N GLN A 210 7.63 -17.36 -0.14
CA GLN A 210 9.01 -17.07 0.32
C GLN A 210 9.43 -17.95 1.48
N ARG A 211 8.51 -18.26 2.42
CA ARG A 211 8.82 -19.14 3.54
C ARG A 211 9.08 -20.57 3.07
N ALA A 212 8.32 -21.07 2.10
CA ALA A 212 8.51 -22.39 1.49
C ALA A 212 9.66 -22.45 0.47
N ALA A 213 10.14 -21.31 -0.03
CA ALA A 213 11.05 -21.26 -1.17
C ALA A 213 12.35 -22.05 -0.99
N ARG A 214 12.78 -22.71 -2.07
CA ARG A 214 14.04 -23.47 -2.12
C ARG A 214 15.26 -22.55 -2.14
N TYR A 215 15.30 -21.61 -3.08
CA TYR A 215 16.38 -20.65 -3.23
C TYR A 215 16.11 -19.42 -2.36
N LYS A 216 17.04 -19.14 -1.44
CA LYS A 216 16.96 -18.02 -0.51
C LYS A 216 18.33 -17.36 -0.39
N VAL A 217 18.39 -16.17 0.19
CA VAL A 217 19.67 -15.60 0.62
C VAL A 217 20.17 -16.41 1.81
N ARG A 218 21.33 -17.05 1.66
CA ARG A 218 21.97 -17.91 2.66
C ARG A 218 23.37 -17.43 2.98
N ARG A 219 23.83 -17.78 4.17
CA ARG A 219 25.25 -17.72 4.53
C ARG A 219 25.96 -18.88 3.82
N THR A 220 26.87 -18.55 2.92
CA THR A 220 27.67 -19.53 2.16
C THR A 220 29.16 -19.40 2.46
N GLY A 221 29.58 -18.29 3.07
CA GLY A 221 30.96 -18.08 3.52
C GLY A 221 31.03 -17.53 4.94
N ASP A 222 32.17 -16.95 5.28
CA ASP A 222 32.46 -16.52 6.64
C ASP A 222 31.91 -15.12 6.93
N CYS A 223 30.91 -15.11 7.81
CA CYS A 223 30.25 -13.89 8.23
C CYS A 223 30.99 -13.27 9.42
N THR A 224 31.28 -11.98 9.34
CA THR A 224 31.92 -11.21 10.42
C THR A 224 30.92 -10.59 11.40
N ALA A 225 29.62 -10.84 11.24
CA ALA A 225 28.52 -10.24 12.00
C ALA A 225 28.46 -8.69 11.94
N CYS A 226 29.03 -8.06 10.91
CA CYS A 226 29.15 -6.59 10.80
C CYS A 226 27.82 -5.79 10.66
N GLY A 227 26.68 -6.43 10.39
CA GLY A 227 25.39 -5.73 10.31
C GLY A 227 25.08 -4.98 9.00
N ASN A 228 26.06 -4.75 8.10
CA ASN A 228 25.85 -4.00 6.83
C ASN A 228 24.69 -4.54 5.97
N CYS A 229 24.47 -5.85 6.00
CA CYS A 229 23.38 -6.50 5.27
C CYS A 229 21.98 -6.12 5.80
N SER A 230 21.84 -5.87 7.10
CA SER A 230 20.59 -5.40 7.73
C SER A 230 20.32 -3.95 7.35
N THR A 231 21.33 -3.07 7.43
CA THR A 231 21.21 -1.65 7.05
C THR A 231 20.84 -1.47 5.57
N ALA A 232 21.44 -2.29 4.69
CA ALA A 232 21.18 -2.26 3.25
C ALA A 232 19.85 -2.90 2.84
N CYS A 233 19.14 -3.59 3.75
CA CYS A 233 17.88 -4.26 3.41
C CYS A 233 16.75 -3.23 3.26
N PRO A 234 16.15 -3.05 2.06
CA PRO A 234 15.09 -2.05 1.87
C PRO A 234 13.76 -2.45 2.52
N MET A 235 13.67 -3.68 3.03
CA MET A 235 12.53 -4.19 3.79
C MET A 235 12.72 -4.04 5.32
N ASP A 236 13.82 -3.41 5.75
CA ASP A 236 14.21 -3.23 7.16
C ASP A 236 14.21 -4.56 7.95
N LEU A 237 14.71 -5.62 7.32
CA LEU A 237 14.89 -6.92 7.96
C LEU A 237 16.25 -7.00 8.64
N ASP A 238 16.31 -7.61 9.83
CA ASP A 238 17.58 -7.96 10.48
C ASP A 238 18.22 -9.19 9.83
N VAL A 239 18.80 -8.98 8.65
CA VAL A 239 19.47 -10.00 7.85
C VAL A 239 20.63 -10.61 8.61
N SER A 240 21.45 -9.79 9.29
CA SER A 240 22.62 -10.23 10.04
C SER A 240 22.25 -11.24 11.11
N ARG A 241 21.22 -10.96 11.92
CA ARG A 241 20.75 -11.89 12.94
C ARG A 241 20.20 -13.18 12.31
N MET A 242 19.37 -13.07 11.27
CA MET A 242 18.76 -14.25 10.63
C MET A 242 19.80 -15.19 10.01
N VAL A 243 20.77 -14.66 9.26
CA VAL A 243 21.78 -15.51 8.57
C VAL A 243 22.80 -16.11 9.55
N ASN A 244 22.97 -15.54 10.74
CA ASN A 244 23.84 -16.10 11.77
C ASN A 244 23.13 -17.07 12.73
N THR A 245 21.80 -16.94 12.90
CA THR A 245 21.01 -17.83 13.77
C THR A 245 20.34 -18.98 13.01
N ARG A 246 19.89 -18.73 11.78
CA ARG A 246 19.16 -19.69 10.94
C ARG A 246 19.88 -20.04 9.66
N PHE A 247 21.10 -19.53 9.43
CA PHE A 247 21.92 -19.73 8.23
C PHE A 247 21.33 -19.16 6.92
N HIS A 248 20.09 -18.68 6.94
CA HIS A 248 19.41 -18.07 5.80
C HIS A 248 18.34 -17.06 6.22
N VAL A 249 17.92 -16.24 5.26
CA VAL A 249 16.85 -15.26 5.45
C VAL A 249 15.49 -15.96 5.30
N ALA A 250 14.89 -16.32 6.44
CA ALA A 250 13.60 -17.02 6.51
C ALA A 250 12.37 -16.08 6.65
N ALA A 251 12.58 -14.76 6.55
CA ALA A 251 11.49 -13.79 6.71
C ALA A 251 10.53 -13.80 5.51
N ILE A 252 9.23 -13.86 5.83
CA ILE A 252 8.11 -13.69 4.87
C ILE A 252 8.25 -12.38 4.08
N GLY A 253 8.77 -11.33 4.70
CA GLY A 253 9.00 -10.01 4.09
C GLY A 253 10.19 -9.92 3.12
N CYS A 254 11.04 -10.95 3.00
CA CYS A 254 12.20 -10.88 2.10
C CYS A 254 11.74 -10.87 0.64
N THR A 255 12.23 -9.93 -0.17
CA THR A 255 11.86 -9.78 -1.60
C THR A 255 12.89 -10.36 -2.57
N GLY A 256 13.97 -11.00 -2.09
CA GLY A 256 15.02 -11.52 -2.97
C GLY A 256 15.73 -10.46 -3.83
N CYS A 257 15.72 -9.18 -3.41
CA CYS A 257 16.34 -8.06 -4.15
C CYS A 257 17.87 -8.06 -4.17
N MET A 258 18.52 -8.90 -3.36
CA MET A 258 19.98 -9.08 -3.26
C MET A 258 20.77 -7.85 -2.76
N SER A 259 20.14 -6.80 -2.25
CA SER A 259 20.85 -5.65 -1.65
C SER A 259 21.79 -6.06 -0.52
N CYS A 260 21.38 -7.02 0.31
CA CYS A 260 22.21 -7.57 1.39
C CYS A 260 23.45 -8.32 0.89
N VAL A 261 23.36 -8.98 -0.27
CA VAL A 261 24.49 -9.68 -0.89
C VAL A 261 25.50 -8.67 -1.42
N ALA A 262 25.03 -7.65 -2.14
CA ALA A 262 25.89 -6.58 -2.67
C ALA A 262 26.57 -5.74 -1.57
N ALA A 263 25.90 -5.58 -0.41
CA ALA A 263 26.42 -4.84 0.74
C ALA A 263 27.36 -5.64 1.65
N CYS A 264 27.51 -6.96 1.43
CA CYS A 264 28.33 -7.80 2.28
C CYS A 264 29.84 -7.57 2.02
N PRO A 265 30.64 -7.14 3.01
CA PRO A 265 32.07 -6.90 2.79
C PRO A 265 32.87 -8.19 2.55
N THR A 266 32.43 -9.31 3.14
CA THR A 266 33.12 -10.60 3.07
C THR A 266 32.47 -11.60 2.11
N ASP A 267 31.53 -11.17 1.26
CA ASP A 267 30.78 -12.03 0.31
C ASP A 267 30.22 -13.31 0.96
N ALA A 268 29.93 -13.24 2.27
CA ALA A 268 29.45 -14.37 3.05
C ALA A 268 28.02 -14.79 2.67
N LEU A 269 27.32 -13.97 1.89
CA LEU A 269 25.92 -14.15 1.53
C LEU A 269 25.78 -14.41 0.04
N SER A 270 24.96 -15.38 -0.34
CA SER A 270 24.56 -15.60 -1.73
C SER A 270 23.13 -16.14 -1.83
N MET A 271 22.49 -15.94 -2.99
CA MET A 271 21.21 -16.57 -3.29
C MET A 271 21.47 -18.01 -3.72
N SER A 272 21.16 -18.97 -2.86
CA SER A 272 21.54 -20.36 -3.07
C SER A 272 20.51 -21.33 -2.50
N SER A 273 20.63 -22.59 -2.94
CA SER A 273 19.88 -23.69 -2.34
C SER A 273 20.54 -24.08 -1.00
N PRO A 274 19.79 -24.72 -0.08
CA PRO A 274 20.32 -25.28 1.17
C PRO A 274 21.58 -26.14 1.05
N ALA A 275 21.89 -26.70 -0.12
CA ALA A 275 23.07 -27.54 -0.32
C ALA A 275 24.39 -26.76 -0.19
N LYS A 276 24.38 -25.43 -0.41
CA LYS A 276 25.58 -24.57 -0.32
C LYS A 276 25.65 -23.78 0.99
N GLU A 277 24.80 -24.11 1.96
CA GLU A 277 24.67 -23.38 3.22
C GLU A 277 25.81 -23.71 4.17
N ASN A 278 26.56 -22.69 4.60
CA ASN A 278 27.52 -22.82 5.68
C ASN A 278 26.76 -22.83 7.02
N ARG A 279 26.78 -23.99 7.69
CA ARG A 279 26.09 -24.23 8.97
C ARG A 279 26.96 -24.05 10.20
N GLU A 280 28.16 -23.49 10.03
CA GLU A 280 29.02 -23.18 11.16
C GLU A 280 28.39 -22.10 12.05
N PRO A 281 28.25 -22.37 13.36
CA PRO A 281 27.68 -21.42 14.29
C PRO A 281 28.52 -20.14 14.34
N GLN A 282 27.85 -19.00 14.44
CA GLN A 282 28.51 -17.71 14.56
C GLN A 282 29.20 -17.61 15.93
N LYS A 283 30.52 -17.36 15.93
CA LYS A 283 31.33 -17.26 17.15
C LYS A 283 31.35 -15.84 17.73
N ARG A 284 31.03 -14.83 16.93
CA ARG A 284 31.01 -13.42 17.36
C ARG A 284 29.66 -13.01 17.92
N ALA A 285 29.67 -12.07 18.86
CA ALA A 285 28.47 -11.43 19.37
C ALA A 285 27.69 -10.77 18.22
N LEU A 286 26.37 -10.91 18.25
CA LEU A 286 25.48 -10.30 17.27
C LEU A 286 25.15 -8.87 17.72
N PRO A 287 25.08 -7.90 16.79
CA PRO A 287 24.58 -6.58 17.13
C PRO A 287 23.12 -6.62 17.59
N ASP A 288 22.74 -5.62 18.38
CA ASP A 288 21.35 -5.42 18.77
C ASP A 288 20.46 -5.30 17.54
N GLY A 289 19.30 -5.93 17.64
CA GLY A 289 18.36 -6.02 16.54
C GLY A 289 17.57 -4.73 16.42
N LEU A 290 16.85 -4.58 15.32
CA LEU A 290 15.86 -3.52 15.21
C LEU A 290 14.74 -3.79 16.22
N GLU A 291 14.71 -3.01 17.29
CA GLU A 291 13.62 -3.08 18.25
C GLU A 291 12.33 -2.54 17.62
N PRO A 292 11.24 -3.32 17.63
CA PRO A 292 9.94 -2.84 17.17
C PRO A 292 9.40 -1.77 18.12
N VAL A 293 8.51 -0.92 17.61
CA VAL A 293 7.82 0.08 18.44
C VAL A 293 7.05 -0.59 19.59
N PRO A 294 6.84 0.09 20.74
CA PRO A 294 6.11 -0.48 21.88
C PRO A 294 4.75 -1.03 21.47
N LEU A 295 4.34 -2.16 22.06
CA LEU A 295 3.15 -2.89 21.63
C LEU A 295 1.88 -2.01 21.65
N ALA A 296 1.67 -1.24 22.72
CA ALA A 296 0.52 -0.35 22.85
C ALA A 296 0.47 0.73 21.74
N VAL A 297 1.64 1.28 21.40
CA VAL A 297 1.81 2.27 20.32
C VAL A 297 1.45 1.64 18.97
N GLU A 298 1.89 0.40 18.74
CA GLU A 298 1.60 -0.31 17.51
C GLU A 298 0.12 -0.69 17.37
N LEU A 299 -0.51 -1.16 18.44
CA LEU A 299 -1.94 -1.50 18.46
C LEU A 299 -2.79 -0.26 18.22
N GLY A 300 -2.46 0.87 18.85
CA GLY A 300 -3.14 2.16 18.61
C GLY A 300 -2.98 2.62 17.15
N PHE A 301 -1.79 2.43 16.57
CA PHE A 301 -1.51 2.76 15.17
C PHE A 301 -2.40 1.95 14.22
N TRP A 302 -2.51 0.64 14.45
CA TRP A 302 -3.32 -0.23 13.61
C TRP A 302 -4.82 -0.01 13.80
N ALA A 303 -5.29 0.19 15.02
CA ALA A 303 -6.69 0.51 15.30
C ALA A 303 -7.12 1.78 14.57
N MET A 304 -6.31 2.84 14.63
CA MET A 304 -6.59 4.09 13.94
C MET A 304 -6.48 3.96 12.42
N THR A 305 -5.48 3.23 11.92
CA THR A 305 -5.37 2.93 10.48
C THR A 305 -6.62 2.21 9.97
N ALA A 306 -7.11 1.21 10.70
CA ALA A 306 -8.31 0.46 10.35
C ALA A 306 -9.57 1.33 10.41
N ALA A 307 -9.73 2.12 11.48
CA ALA A 307 -10.86 3.04 11.61
C ALA A 307 -10.93 4.03 10.45
N VAL A 308 -9.81 4.71 10.14
CA VAL A 308 -9.73 5.63 9.00
C VAL A 308 -9.93 4.91 7.68
N GLY A 309 -9.21 3.81 7.46
CA GLY A 309 -9.25 3.07 6.20
C GLY A 309 -10.65 2.60 5.85
N LEU A 310 -11.37 2.04 6.82
CA LEU A 310 -12.75 1.58 6.65
C LEU A 310 -13.72 2.76 6.49
N ILE A 311 -13.61 3.81 7.30
CA ILE A 311 -14.43 5.02 7.15
C ILE A 311 -14.27 5.59 5.74
N TYR A 312 -13.04 5.80 5.26
CA TYR A 312 -12.83 6.41 3.95
C TYR A 312 -13.22 5.51 2.77
N SER A 313 -12.95 4.22 2.85
CA SER A 313 -13.36 3.29 1.79
C SER A 313 -14.89 3.15 1.71
N GLU A 314 -15.55 2.92 2.85
CA GLU A 314 -16.99 2.65 2.92
C GLU A 314 -17.88 3.89 2.83
N LEU A 315 -17.43 5.08 3.25
CA LEU A 315 -18.27 6.29 3.16
C LEU A 315 -18.00 7.09 1.89
N TYR A 316 -16.74 7.22 1.48
CA TYR A 316 -16.35 8.09 0.38
C TYR A 316 -16.14 7.36 -0.94
N GLY A 317 -16.12 6.03 -0.94
CA GLY A 317 -15.85 5.24 -2.14
C GLY A 317 -14.43 5.46 -2.66
N ILE A 318 -13.54 5.97 -1.81
CA ILE A 318 -12.13 6.10 -2.12
C ILE A 318 -11.54 4.69 -2.17
N GLY A 319 -10.74 4.40 -3.19
CA GLY A 319 -10.05 3.12 -3.31
C GLY A 319 -9.36 2.70 -2.02
N ILE A 320 -9.54 1.43 -1.64
CA ILE A 320 -9.09 0.89 -0.35
C ILE A 320 -7.61 1.17 -0.06
N PHE A 321 -6.74 1.08 -1.07
CA PHE A 321 -5.31 1.36 -0.88
C PHE A 321 -5.04 2.82 -0.50
N LEU A 322 -5.71 3.77 -1.16
CA LEU A 322 -5.55 5.18 -0.84
C LEU A 322 -6.08 5.46 0.57
N ALA A 323 -7.26 4.94 0.91
CA ALA A 323 -7.87 5.09 2.23
C ALA A 323 -6.98 4.54 3.37
N PHE A 324 -6.45 3.33 3.22
CA PHE A 324 -5.57 2.74 4.24
C PHE A 324 -4.19 3.42 4.30
N CYS A 325 -3.64 3.87 3.17
CA CYS A 325 -2.41 4.67 3.19
C CYS A 325 -2.62 6.00 3.94
N MET A 326 -3.76 6.68 3.72
CA MET A 326 -4.15 7.86 4.48
C MET A 326 -4.27 7.55 5.97
N GLY A 327 -4.91 6.43 6.33
CA GLY A 327 -4.99 5.94 7.70
C GLY A 327 -3.62 5.75 8.36
N MET A 328 -2.67 5.13 7.66
CA MET A 328 -1.31 4.95 8.17
C MET A 328 -0.57 6.28 8.36
N CYS A 329 -0.68 7.22 7.42
CA CYS A 329 -0.04 8.53 7.56
C CYS A 329 -0.63 9.34 8.71
N LEU A 330 -1.96 9.37 8.84
CA LEU A 330 -2.65 10.06 9.92
C LEU A 330 -2.34 9.42 11.28
N GLY A 331 -2.36 8.08 11.34
CA GLY A 331 -2.00 7.33 12.55
C GLY A 331 -0.58 7.60 13.01
N TRP A 332 0.38 7.67 12.07
CA TRP A 332 1.75 8.04 12.37
C TRP A 332 1.86 9.47 12.92
N LEU A 333 1.18 10.44 12.31
CA LEU A 333 1.15 11.83 12.78
C LEU A 333 0.59 11.93 14.21
N THR A 334 -0.52 11.26 14.50
CA THR A 334 -1.13 11.29 15.83
C THR A 334 -0.30 10.63 16.93
N ILE A 335 0.44 9.56 16.61
CA ILE A 335 1.11 8.74 17.61
C ILE A 335 2.55 9.21 17.85
N VAL A 336 3.24 9.61 16.79
CA VAL A 336 4.65 9.98 16.86
C VAL A 336 4.82 11.50 16.96
N TRP A 337 4.02 12.26 16.21
CA TRP A 337 4.22 13.71 16.10
C TRP A 337 3.51 14.49 17.21
N VAL A 338 2.25 14.16 17.53
CA VAL A 338 1.48 14.88 18.57
C VAL A 338 2.15 14.83 19.96
N PRO A 339 2.62 13.69 20.48
CA PRO A 339 3.30 13.66 21.79
C PRO A 339 4.65 14.41 21.79
N GLN A 340 5.35 14.47 20.66
CA GLN A 340 6.57 15.25 20.51
C GLN A 340 6.30 16.77 20.52
N LEU A 341 5.16 17.22 19.97
CA LEU A 341 4.73 18.61 20.09
C LEU A 341 4.24 18.97 21.49
N LEU A 342 3.54 18.06 22.16
CA LEU A 342 3.02 18.29 23.52
C LEU A 342 4.14 18.30 24.58
N SER A 343 5.20 17.51 24.39
CA SER A 343 6.35 17.47 25.30
C SER A 343 7.31 18.66 25.12
N LYS A 344 7.39 19.25 23.93
CA LYS A 344 8.07 20.53 23.73
C LYS A 344 7.18 21.64 24.29
N ARG A 345 7.63 22.30 25.36
CA ARG A 345 6.98 23.43 26.06
C ARG A 345 6.85 24.69 25.18
N PHE A 346 6.17 24.59 24.05
CA PHE A 346 5.96 25.67 23.09
C PHE A 346 4.46 25.86 22.86
N ARG A 347 3.97 27.10 22.97
CA ARG A 347 2.57 27.48 22.71
C ARG A 347 2.07 27.05 21.31
N SER A 348 2.98 26.91 20.34
CA SER A 348 2.68 26.41 18.99
C SER A 348 2.39 24.90 18.92
N GLY A 349 2.88 24.12 19.89
CA GLY A 349 2.64 22.68 20.00
C GLY A 349 1.17 22.34 20.23
N TRP A 350 0.53 23.08 21.13
CA TRP A 350 -0.89 22.96 21.43
C TRP A 350 -1.78 23.47 20.29
N ALA A 351 -1.36 24.51 19.57
CA ALA A 351 -2.08 24.99 18.40
C ALA A 351 -2.10 23.95 17.26
N ALA A 352 -0.98 23.29 17.00
CA ALA A 352 -0.88 22.24 15.99
C ALA A 352 -1.55 20.92 16.41
N ALA A 353 -1.47 20.54 17.69
CA ALA A 353 -2.24 19.41 18.23
C ALA A 353 -3.75 19.69 18.15
N GLY A 354 -4.17 20.92 18.50
CA GLY A 354 -5.55 21.38 18.34
C GLY A 354 -6.01 21.38 16.89
N LEU A 355 -5.18 21.84 15.95
CA LEU A 355 -5.47 21.78 14.51
C LEU A 355 -5.66 20.33 14.04
N ILE A 356 -4.82 19.39 14.49
CA ILE A 356 -4.98 17.97 14.15
C ILE A 356 -6.31 17.44 14.71
N VAL A 357 -6.64 17.73 15.96
CA VAL A 357 -7.93 17.31 16.55
C VAL A 357 -9.11 17.91 15.79
N LEU A 358 -9.02 19.17 15.38
CA LEU A 358 -10.05 19.82 14.56
C LEU A 358 -10.18 19.21 13.16
N LEU A 359 -9.05 18.89 12.52
CA LEU A 359 -9.03 18.18 11.24
C LEU A 359 -9.67 16.80 11.38
N TRP A 360 -9.36 16.06 12.45
CA TRP A 360 -9.98 14.78 12.75
C TRP A 360 -11.48 14.89 13.03
N ALA A 361 -11.89 15.88 13.83
CA ALA A 361 -13.30 16.14 14.08
C ALA A 361 -14.04 16.50 12.79
N ALA A 362 -13.41 17.27 11.89
CA ALA A 362 -13.95 17.61 10.58
C ALA A 362 -14.11 16.37 9.69
N VAL A 363 -13.11 15.48 9.67
CA VAL A 363 -13.13 14.20 8.94
C VAL A 363 -14.22 13.27 9.45
N VAL A 364 -14.31 13.08 10.77
CA VAL A 364 -15.34 12.22 11.39
C VAL A 364 -16.74 12.78 11.12
N LYS A 365 -16.90 14.10 11.24
CA LYS A 365 -18.16 14.79 10.95
C LYS A 365 -18.59 14.56 9.50
N ASP A 366 -17.69 14.80 8.56
CA ASP A 366 -17.99 14.64 7.14
C ASP A 366 -18.29 13.17 6.79
N GLY A 367 -17.58 12.24 7.42
CA GLY A 367 -17.80 10.81 7.27
C GLY A 367 -19.19 10.39 7.74
N LEU A 368 -19.62 10.82 8.93
CA LEU A 368 -20.98 10.59 9.42
C LEU A 368 -22.04 11.11 8.44
N GLY A 369 -21.77 12.24 7.78
CA GLY A 369 -22.62 12.78 6.73
C GLY A 369 -22.79 11.84 5.54
N HIS A 370 -21.68 11.32 5.01
CA HIS A 370 -21.70 10.36 3.91
C HIS A 370 -22.32 9.00 4.29
N TYR A 371 -22.13 8.53 5.52
CA TYR A 371 -22.77 7.31 6.02
C TYR A 371 -24.28 7.47 6.00
N HIS A 372 -24.76 8.56 6.61
CA HIS A 372 -26.18 8.89 6.66
C HIS A 372 -26.76 9.11 5.27
N TYR A 373 -25.98 9.65 4.32
CA TYR A 373 -26.41 9.77 2.93
C TYR A 373 -26.66 8.39 2.30
N ARG A 374 -25.69 7.46 2.39
CA ARG A 374 -25.82 6.11 1.82
C ARG A 374 -26.94 5.31 2.47
N ALA A 375 -27.03 5.34 3.81
CA ALA A 375 -28.12 4.68 4.53
C ALA A 375 -29.50 5.25 4.11
N GLY A 376 -29.58 6.56 3.87
CA GLY A 376 -30.78 7.19 3.33
C GLY A 376 -31.14 6.70 1.92
N LEU A 377 -30.14 6.46 1.06
CA LEU A 377 -30.35 5.90 -0.27
C LEU A 377 -30.86 4.45 -0.21
N GLN A 378 -30.28 3.62 0.65
CA GLN A 378 -30.73 2.24 0.83
C GLN A 378 -32.16 2.18 1.38
N ALA A 379 -32.49 3.03 2.36
CA ALA A 379 -33.84 3.15 2.88
C ALA A 379 -34.84 3.64 1.82
N TRP A 380 -34.41 4.51 0.90
CA TRP A 380 -35.22 4.92 -0.25
C TRP A 380 -35.53 3.75 -1.19
N GLU A 381 -34.53 2.94 -1.51
CA GLU A 381 -34.68 1.75 -2.35
C GLU A 381 -35.57 0.69 -1.68
N ALA A 382 -35.45 0.52 -0.36
CA ALA A 382 -36.30 -0.33 0.46
C ALA A 382 -37.73 0.24 0.68
N ARG A 383 -38.03 1.44 0.16
CA ARG A 383 -39.31 2.16 0.31
C ARG A 383 -39.67 2.52 1.77
N GLU A 384 -38.67 2.67 2.62
CA GLU A 384 -38.82 3.07 4.02
C GLU A 384 -38.71 4.60 4.17
N ALA A 385 -39.81 5.32 3.89
CA ALA A 385 -39.79 6.78 3.80
C ALA A 385 -39.33 7.49 5.09
N GLN A 386 -39.72 7.00 6.26
CA GLN A 386 -39.37 7.61 7.56
C GLN A 386 -37.88 7.40 7.92
N SER A 387 -37.36 6.20 7.65
CA SER A 387 -35.94 5.87 7.81
C SER A 387 -35.09 6.71 6.84
N CYS A 388 -35.51 6.76 5.57
CA CYS A 388 -34.89 7.59 4.55
C CYS A 388 -34.83 9.07 4.96
N GLN A 389 -35.95 9.63 5.45
CA GLN A 389 -35.99 11.00 5.94
C GLN A 389 -34.99 11.23 7.07
N HIS A 390 -35.01 10.40 8.11
CA HIS A 390 -34.11 10.52 9.27
C HIS A 390 -32.64 10.52 8.86
N HIS A 391 -32.27 9.62 7.95
CA HIS A 391 -30.91 9.48 7.47
C HIS A 391 -30.50 10.66 6.57
N LEU A 392 -31.33 11.10 5.62
CA LEU A 392 -30.99 12.24 4.76
C LEU A 392 -30.93 13.58 5.52
N GLU A 393 -31.78 13.79 6.54
CA GLU A 393 -31.71 14.97 7.42
C GLU A 393 -30.44 14.99 8.30
N ARG A 394 -29.95 13.81 8.71
CA ARG A 394 -28.65 13.71 9.38
C ARG A 394 -27.49 13.95 8.40
N ALA A 395 -27.59 13.46 7.17
CA ALA A 395 -26.59 13.69 6.14
C ALA A 395 -26.39 15.19 5.87
N ASP A 396 -27.49 15.94 5.70
CA ASP A 396 -27.46 17.39 5.46
C ASP A 396 -26.83 18.18 6.63
N ARG A 397 -27.02 17.72 7.88
CA ARG A 397 -26.41 18.35 9.06
C ARG A 397 -24.90 18.12 9.17
N PHE A 398 -24.43 16.95 8.74
CA PHE A 398 -23.05 16.53 8.95
C PHE A 398 -22.13 16.90 7.78
N LEU A 399 -22.63 16.88 6.54
CA LEU A 399 -21.84 17.24 5.36
C LEU A 399 -21.49 18.73 5.34
N TRP A 400 -20.22 19.06 5.08
CA TRP A 400 -19.80 20.46 4.92
C TRP A 400 -20.38 21.09 3.67
N VAL A 401 -20.54 20.29 2.62
CA VAL A 401 -21.13 20.68 1.35
C VAL A 401 -22.14 19.61 0.96
N SER A 402 -23.41 19.85 1.28
CA SER A 402 -24.51 19.01 0.80
C SER A 402 -24.52 18.96 -0.73
N PRO A 403 -24.40 17.79 -1.37
CA PRO A 403 -24.49 17.65 -2.83
C PRO A 403 -25.87 18.08 -3.33
N ASN A 404 -25.95 18.66 -4.53
CA ASN A 404 -27.25 19.04 -5.12
C ASN A 404 -28.23 17.85 -5.16
N MET A 405 -27.72 16.65 -5.41
CA MET A 405 -28.49 15.40 -5.40
C MET A 405 -29.06 15.02 -4.02
N LEU A 406 -28.43 15.44 -2.91
CA LEU A 406 -28.99 15.25 -1.57
C LEU A 406 -30.26 16.07 -1.40
N PHE A 407 -30.24 17.34 -1.83
CA PHE A 407 -31.40 18.24 -1.74
C PHE A 407 -32.60 17.73 -2.52
N TYR A 408 -32.40 17.30 -3.78
CA TYR A 408 -33.49 16.76 -4.59
C TYR A 408 -34.13 15.52 -3.95
N ARG A 409 -33.31 14.63 -3.39
CA ARG A 409 -33.79 13.41 -2.73
C ARG A 409 -34.52 13.73 -1.43
N LEU A 410 -33.99 14.63 -0.60
CA LEU A 410 -34.64 15.03 0.65
C LEU A 410 -35.97 15.78 0.38
N TYR A 411 -36.02 16.61 -0.67
CA TYR A 411 -37.26 17.24 -1.14
C TYR A 411 -38.29 16.20 -1.60
N ALA A 412 -37.87 15.21 -2.40
CA ALA A 412 -38.75 14.12 -2.84
C ALA A 412 -39.32 13.32 -1.67
N VAL A 413 -38.49 13.06 -0.64
CA VAL A 413 -38.94 12.41 0.61
C VAL A 413 -39.95 13.26 1.35
N TYR A 414 -39.70 14.56 1.54
CA TYR A 414 -40.66 15.45 2.21
C TYR A 414 -42.01 15.52 1.50
N LYS A 415 -42.01 15.52 0.16
CA LYS A 415 -43.24 15.44 -0.63
C LYS A 415 -43.95 14.10 -0.43
N ALA A 416 -43.21 13.00 -0.40
CA ALA A 416 -43.75 11.65 -0.20
C ALA A 416 -44.30 11.42 1.21
N THR A 417 -43.76 12.10 2.23
CA THR A 417 -44.20 11.99 3.64
C THR A 417 -45.24 13.04 4.05
N GLY A 418 -45.73 13.86 3.11
CA GLY A 418 -46.75 14.88 3.38
C GLY A 418 -46.22 16.10 4.16
N GLN A 419 -44.90 16.31 4.22
CA GLN A 419 -44.25 17.42 4.92
C GLN A 419 -43.88 18.55 3.94
N GLU A 420 -44.87 19.05 3.18
CA GLU A 420 -44.65 19.99 2.07
C GLU A 420 -44.00 21.31 2.52
N GLU A 421 -44.37 21.82 3.68
CA GLU A 421 -43.82 23.07 4.24
C GLU A 421 -42.30 22.98 4.46
N LYS A 422 -41.82 21.84 4.97
CA LYS A 422 -40.38 21.58 5.12
C LYS A 422 -39.67 21.43 3.78
N GLY A 423 -40.32 20.78 2.81
CA GLY A 423 -39.83 20.66 1.44
C GLY A 423 -39.66 22.03 0.77
N GLN A 424 -40.65 22.91 0.90
CA GLN A 424 -40.59 24.27 0.36
C GLN A 424 -39.50 25.11 1.03
N ALA A 425 -39.36 25.03 2.36
CA ALA A 425 -38.29 25.71 3.09
C ALA A 425 -36.89 25.22 2.65
N LEU A 426 -36.73 23.92 2.38
CA LEU A 426 -35.49 23.35 1.86
C LEU A 426 -35.17 23.85 0.44
N TYR A 427 -36.19 23.91 -0.43
CA TYR A 427 -36.05 24.40 -1.80
C TYR A 427 -35.62 25.87 -1.85
N GLN A 428 -36.21 26.71 -1.00
CA GLN A 428 -35.82 28.13 -0.86
C GLN A 428 -34.35 28.30 -0.45
N ARG A 429 -33.86 27.48 0.51
CA ARG A 429 -32.43 27.48 0.89
C ARG A 429 -31.52 27.07 -0.27
N TYR A 430 -31.94 26.12 -1.09
CA TYR A 430 -31.20 25.69 -2.27
C TYR A 430 -31.09 26.78 -3.34
N GLU A 431 -32.19 27.47 -3.66
CA GLU A 431 -32.18 28.54 -4.66
C GLU A 431 -31.24 29.69 -4.27
N VAL A 432 -31.27 30.11 -3.01
CA VAL A 432 -30.35 31.15 -2.49
C VAL A 432 -28.89 30.71 -2.66
N ARG A 433 -28.57 29.44 -2.40
CA ARG A 433 -27.22 28.90 -2.57
C ARG A 433 -26.79 28.85 -4.04
N ARG A 434 -27.68 28.43 -4.94
CA ARG A 434 -27.46 28.38 -6.39
C ARG A 434 -27.20 29.78 -6.97
N GLN A 435 -27.97 30.78 -6.53
CA GLN A 435 -27.78 32.17 -6.95
C GLN A 435 -26.44 32.75 -6.50
N ARG A 436 -25.96 32.43 -5.29
CA ARG A 436 -24.63 32.82 -4.81
C ARG A 436 -23.51 32.21 -5.65
N GLN A 437 -23.56 30.90 -5.91
CA GLN A 437 -22.56 30.21 -6.75
C GLN A 437 -22.56 30.70 -8.21
N GLY A 438 -23.73 31.08 -8.74
CA GLY A 438 -23.86 31.70 -10.06
C GLY A 438 -23.20 33.08 -10.12
N LYS A 439 -23.36 33.92 -9.08
CA LYS A 439 -22.70 35.23 -8.99
C LYS A 439 -21.18 35.13 -8.84
N GLU A 440 -20.67 34.17 -8.07
CA GLU A 440 -19.23 33.93 -7.91
C GLU A 440 -18.57 33.47 -9.22
N ARG A 441 -19.24 32.62 -10.02
CA ARG A 441 -18.77 32.23 -11.36
C ARG A 441 -18.83 33.37 -12.38
N ALA A 442 -19.82 34.25 -12.29
CA ALA A 442 -19.91 35.44 -13.14
C ALA A 442 -18.86 36.50 -12.79
N GLY A 443 -18.54 36.67 -11.50
CA GLY A 443 -17.52 37.60 -11.01
C GLY A 443 -16.09 37.16 -11.31
N SER A 444 -15.80 35.85 -11.38
CA SER A 444 -14.48 35.35 -11.79
C SER A 444 -14.24 35.46 -13.31
N SER A 445 -15.30 35.43 -14.13
CA SER A 445 -15.20 35.69 -15.58
C SER A 445 -15.02 37.18 -15.94
N SER A 446 -15.38 38.11 -15.06
CA SER A 446 -15.19 39.55 -15.31
C SER A 446 -13.83 40.10 -14.89
N GLN A 447 -13.00 39.32 -14.17
CA GLN A 447 -11.65 39.73 -13.76
C GLN A 447 -10.51 39.21 -14.66
N SER A 448 -10.78 38.34 -15.64
CA SER A 448 -9.77 37.89 -16.62
C SER A 448 -9.82 38.61 -17.97
N GLY A 449 -10.60 39.69 -18.09
CA GLY A 449 -10.85 40.40 -19.35
C GLY A 449 -10.44 41.87 -19.39
N ALA A 450 -9.68 42.35 -18.40
CA ALA A 450 -9.23 43.75 -18.38
C ALA A 450 -7.80 43.85 -17.86
N ASN A 451 -6.84 43.65 -18.77
CA ASN A 451 -5.57 44.39 -18.77
C ASN A 451 -5.21 44.64 -20.23
N PRO A 452 -5.12 45.91 -20.68
CA PRO A 452 -4.51 46.23 -21.97
C PRO A 452 -3.02 45.90 -22.01
#